data_AF-A0A117LSY2-F1
#
_entry.id   AF-A0A117LSY2-F1
#
_cell.length_a   1.000
_cell.length_b   1.000
_cell.length_c   1.000
_cell.angle_alpha   90.00
_cell.angle_beta   90.00
_cell.angle_gamma   90.00
#
_symmetry.space_group_name_H-M   'P 1'
#
loop_
_entity.id
_entity.type
_entity.pdbx_description
1 polymer ?
#
loop_
_entity_poly.entity_id
_entity_poly.type
_entity_poly.pdbx_seq_one_letter_code
_entity_poly.pdbx_strand_id
1 'polypeptide(L)'
;MDLSKLIVTKETTILNVMQLFNNTGKQIALIATEGILEAVVTDGDIRRHIVSGGLLEVPVGKIANYKPKFVLERDRDTAKKLMQQLSINALPVVNEDGLLTALIFANELEIVQEKKICIPVVIMAGGLGARLYPYTKILPKPLIPIGDLPIIEHIINRFVGYGCNDFHLIVNHKKNMIKSYFSETEHEYHVHFINEEQPLGTGGGLSLLKGKFNEPFFLSNCDILIDADYESIYRLHKEQRNIITMVSAFKHVVIPYGVVELDSNGKIKAMSEKPQYSFLANTGMYLVEPRVVEEIEDGQAIGFTDIIDRYRNAGENVGIYPINEKCWLDMGQLEELEEMRKALEV
;
A
#
# COMPACT_ATOMS: atom_id res chain seq x y z
N MET A 1 21.74 -0.50 15.47
CA MET A 1 20.38 -0.42 16.04
C MET A 1 20.32 -1.33 17.25
N ASP A 2 19.60 -0.96 18.32
CA ASP A 2 19.45 -1.83 19.48
C ASP A 2 18.41 -2.92 19.18
N LEU A 3 18.86 -4.17 19.16
CA LEU A 3 18.08 -5.37 18.89
C LEU A 3 16.93 -5.55 19.90
N SER A 4 17.10 -5.07 21.12
CA SER A 4 16.10 -5.17 22.19
C SER A 4 14.76 -4.52 21.80
N LYS A 5 14.79 -3.51 20.94
CA LYS A 5 13.59 -2.81 20.45
C LYS A 5 12.74 -3.64 19.51
N LEU A 6 13.28 -4.69 18.92
CA LEU A 6 12.56 -5.57 17.99
C LEU A 6 12.12 -6.88 18.64
N ILE A 7 12.43 -7.09 19.93
CA ILE A 7 12.04 -8.29 20.67
C ILE A 7 10.67 -8.07 21.31
N VAL A 8 9.76 -9.00 21.08
CA VAL A 8 8.40 -9.00 21.64
C VAL A 8 8.09 -10.34 22.31
N THR A 9 7.09 -10.33 23.18
CA THR A 9 6.60 -11.57 23.82
C THR A 9 5.49 -12.20 22.98
N LYS A 10 5.25 -13.51 23.15
CA LYS A 10 4.16 -14.23 22.48
C LYS A 10 2.78 -13.62 22.75
N GLU A 11 2.63 -12.99 23.91
CA GLU A 11 1.40 -12.34 24.37
C GLU A 11 1.23 -10.91 23.84
N THR A 12 2.25 -10.35 23.20
CA THR A 12 2.12 -9.04 22.55
C THR A 12 1.06 -9.12 21.47
N THR A 13 0.13 -8.17 21.43
CA THR A 13 -0.94 -8.17 20.43
C THR A 13 -0.41 -7.83 19.04
N ILE A 14 -1.10 -8.29 18.00
CA ILE A 14 -0.80 -7.92 16.61
C ILE A 14 -0.78 -6.40 16.45
N LEU A 15 -1.75 -5.71 17.05
CA LEU A 15 -1.80 -4.25 17.08
C LEU A 15 -0.50 -3.61 17.60
N ASN A 16 0.02 -4.10 18.73
CA ASN A 16 1.23 -3.54 19.32
C ASN A 16 2.48 -3.82 18.47
N VAL A 17 2.53 -4.97 17.78
CA VAL A 17 3.61 -5.26 16.83
C VAL A 17 3.53 -4.37 15.58
N MET A 18 2.33 -4.08 15.07
CA MET A 18 2.16 -3.11 13.98
C MET A 18 2.61 -1.70 14.38
N GLN A 19 2.32 -1.28 15.62
CA GLN A 19 2.83 -0.02 16.17
C GLN A 19 4.35 -0.02 16.30
N LEU A 20 4.94 -1.15 16.71
CA LEU A 20 6.39 -1.31 16.76
C LEU A 20 7.02 -1.14 15.37
N PHE A 21 6.43 -1.74 14.33
CA PHE A 21 6.90 -1.58 12.95
C PHE A 21 6.84 -0.11 12.52
N ASN A 22 5.77 0.59 12.91
CA ASN A 22 5.62 2.01 12.67
C ASN A 22 6.67 2.89 13.33
N ASN A 23 7.10 2.53 14.54
CA ASN A 23 8.06 3.34 15.30
C ASN A 23 9.51 3.04 14.91
N THR A 24 9.77 1.84 14.42
CA THR A 24 11.13 1.38 14.07
C THR A 24 11.43 1.42 12.57
N GLY A 25 10.40 1.51 11.73
CA GLY A 25 10.52 1.39 10.27
C GLY A 25 10.93 -0.02 9.82
N LYS A 26 10.85 -1.03 10.70
CA LYS A 26 11.24 -2.41 10.42
C LYS A 26 9.99 -3.29 10.35
N GLN A 27 9.95 -4.18 9.36
CA GLN A 27 8.80 -5.08 9.11
C GLN A 27 8.96 -6.47 9.74
N ILE A 28 9.74 -6.56 10.83
CA ILE A 28 10.02 -7.81 11.53
C ILE A 28 10.13 -7.58 13.04
N ALA A 29 9.53 -8.48 13.81
CA ALA A 29 9.71 -8.62 15.25
C ALA A 29 10.20 -10.04 15.58
N LEU A 30 10.97 -10.15 16.64
CA LEU A 30 11.60 -11.39 17.10
C LEU A 30 10.95 -11.82 18.40
N ILE A 31 10.62 -13.11 18.52
CA ILE A 31 10.19 -13.70 19.78
C ILE A 31 11.37 -14.49 20.31
N ALA A 32 11.93 -14.02 21.42
CA ALA A 32 13.05 -14.65 22.08
C ALA A 32 12.80 -14.78 23.59
N THR A 33 13.10 -15.95 24.14
CA THR A 33 13.00 -16.22 25.58
C THR A 33 14.41 -16.46 26.11
N GLU A 34 14.81 -15.69 27.12
CA GLU A 34 16.18 -15.71 27.67
C GLU A 34 17.27 -15.46 26.60
N GLY A 35 16.93 -14.74 25.53
CA GLY A 35 17.83 -14.46 24.41
C GLY A 35 17.88 -15.53 23.32
N ILE A 36 17.24 -16.68 23.51
CA ILE A 36 17.15 -17.75 22.51
C ILE A 36 16.03 -17.41 21.52
N LEU A 37 16.32 -17.43 20.21
CA LEU A 37 15.33 -17.16 19.18
C LEU A 37 14.34 -18.32 19.06
N GLU A 38 13.05 -18.05 19.29
CA GLU A 38 11.99 -19.05 19.18
C GLU A 38 11.16 -18.89 17.90
N ALA A 39 10.84 -17.65 17.54
CA ALA A 39 10.01 -17.36 16.37
C ALA A 39 10.25 -15.95 15.84
N VAL A 40 9.77 -15.70 14.63
CA VAL A 40 9.71 -14.36 14.03
C VAL A 40 8.29 -14.03 13.62
N VAL A 41 7.94 -12.76 13.69
CA VAL A 41 6.68 -12.23 13.19
C VAL A 41 7.03 -11.15 12.18
N THR A 42 6.54 -11.32 10.96
CA THR A 42 6.75 -10.35 9.88
C THR A 42 5.46 -9.64 9.51
N ASP A 43 5.58 -8.52 8.80
CA ASP A 43 4.42 -7.83 8.23
C ASP A 43 3.59 -8.76 7.32
N GLY A 44 4.23 -9.71 6.64
CA GLY A 44 3.55 -10.77 5.87
C GLY A 44 2.69 -11.71 6.71
N ASP A 45 3.13 -12.09 7.92
CA ASP A 45 2.35 -12.92 8.85
C ASP A 45 1.11 -12.17 9.35
N ILE A 46 1.30 -10.90 9.72
CA ILE A 46 0.23 -10.01 10.17
C ILE A 46 -0.79 -9.82 9.04
N ARG A 47 -0.32 -9.48 7.84
CA ARG A 47 -1.15 -9.32 6.66
C ARG A 47 -1.97 -10.57 6.34
N ARG A 48 -1.36 -11.76 6.36
CA ARG A 48 -2.07 -13.03 6.12
C ARG A 48 -3.20 -13.26 7.14
N HIS A 49 -2.94 -12.97 8.41
CA HIS A 49 -3.95 -13.10 9.47
C HIS A 49 -5.12 -12.14 9.25
N ILE A 50 -4.84 -10.87 8.93
CA ILE A 50 -5.87 -9.86 8.64
C ILE A 50 -6.73 -10.29 7.44
N VAL A 51 -6.10 -10.73 6.35
CA VAL A 51 -6.80 -11.18 5.13
C VAL A 51 -7.70 -12.39 5.40
N SER A 52 -7.35 -13.24 6.37
CA SER A 52 -8.19 -14.37 6.79
C SER A 52 -9.35 -13.99 7.73
N GLY A 53 -9.56 -12.70 8.01
CA GLY A 53 -10.60 -12.20 8.92
C GLY A 53 -10.19 -12.21 10.40
N GLY A 54 -8.89 -12.26 10.69
CA GLY A 54 -8.38 -12.31 12.05
C GLY A 54 -8.44 -10.96 12.79
N LEU A 55 -8.72 -11.01 14.10
CA LEU A 55 -8.73 -9.84 15.00
C LEU A 55 -7.31 -9.40 15.37
N LEU A 56 -7.11 -8.11 15.65
CA LEU A 56 -5.80 -7.51 15.95
C LEU A 56 -5.39 -7.58 17.42
N GLU A 57 -6.35 -7.81 18.30
CA GLU A 57 -6.16 -7.99 19.74
C GLU A 57 -5.61 -9.39 20.05
N VAL A 58 -5.45 -10.23 19.03
CA VAL A 58 -4.91 -11.58 19.15
C VAL A 58 -3.41 -11.51 19.45
N PRO A 59 -2.90 -12.37 20.35
CA PRO A 59 -1.47 -12.53 20.59
C PRO A 59 -0.68 -12.93 19.33
N VAL A 60 0.45 -12.28 19.07
CA VAL A 60 1.30 -12.57 17.90
C VAL A 60 1.87 -13.99 17.91
N GLY A 61 1.98 -14.61 19.09
CA GLY A 61 2.36 -16.02 19.20
C GLY A 61 1.45 -16.97 18.42
N LYS A 62 0.22 -16.58 18.07
CA LYS A 62 -0.67 -17.42 17.24
C LYS A 62 -0.37 -17.36 15.74
N ILE A 63 0.31 -16.31 15.29
CA ILE A 63 0.62 -16.08 13.87
C ILE A 63 2.13 -16.14 13.58
N ALA A 64 2.96 -16.22 14.62
CA ALA A 64 4.40 -16.23 14.49
C ALA A 64 4.92 -17.45 13.72
N ASN A 65 5.99 -17.24 12.94
CA ASN A 65 6.71 -18.31 12.31
C ASN A 65 7.73 -18.93 13.28
N TYR A 66 7.37 -20.08 13.85
CA TYR A 66 8.21 -20.88 14.77
C TYR A 66 9.31 -21.71 14.08
N LYS A 67 9.43 -21.60 12.76
CA LYS A 67 10.56 -22.17 12.00
C LYS A 67 11.26 -21.03 11.25
N PRO A 68 11.78 -20.02 11.97
CA PRO A 68 12.46 -18.92 11.32
C PRO A 68 13.71 -19.44 10.61
N LYS A 69 14.01 -18.84 9.47
CA LYS A 69 15.31 -19.02 8.84
C LYS A 69 16.29 -18.11 9.57
N PHE A 70 17.50 -18.61 9.83
CA PHE A 70 18.56 -17.89 10.51
C PHE A 70 19.91 -18.38 9.98
N VAL A 71 20.99 -17.67 10.33
CA VAL A 71 22.36 -18.10 10.09
C VAL A 71 23.14 -18.13 11.40
N LEU A 72 24.15 -19.00 11.45
CA LEU A 72 25.11 -18.99 12.55
C LEU A 72 26.07 -17.80 12.39
N GLU A 73 26.59 -17.29 13.50
CA GLU A 73 27.52 -16.17 13.52
C GLU A 73 28.77 -16.42 12.66
N ARG A 74 29.27 -17.67 12.64
CA ARG A 74 30.39 -18.09 11.78
C ARG A 74 30.07 -18.08 10.28
N ASP A 75 28.80 -18.18 9.92
CA ASP A 75 28.30 -18.28 8.54
C ASP A 75 27.68 -16.97 8.06
N ARG A 76 27.93 -15.87 8.78
CA ARG A 76 27.35 -14.54 8.52
C ARG A 76 27.54 -14.07 7.08
N ASP A 77 28.67 -14.41 6.45
CA ASP A 77 28.96 -14.02 5.06
C ASP A 77 28.01 -14.66 4.03
N THR A 78 27.40 -15.80 4.38
CA THR A 78 26.42 -16.47 3.52
C THR A 78 25.02 -15.87 3.61
N ALA A 79 24.76 -15.02 4.60
CA ALA A 79 23.45 -14.45 4.90
C ALA A 79 22.78 -13.81 3.69
N LYS A 80 23.51 -12.97 2.94
CA LYS A 80 22.99 -12.29 1.75
C LYS A 80 22.48 -13.25 0.69
N LYS A 81 23.27 -14.28 0.38
CA LYS A 81 22.93 -15.28 -0.63
C LYS A 81 21.68 -16.06 -0.22
N LEU A 82 21.60 -16.42 1.06
CA LEU A 82 20.44 -17.10 1.62
C LEU A 82 19.19 -16.21 1.60
N MET A 83 19.33 -14.93 1.96
CA MET A 83 18.24 -13.95 1.90
C MET A 83 17.69 -13.77 0.49
N GLN A 84 18.57 -13.74 -0.52
CA GLN A 84 18.18 -13.68 -1.94
C GLN A 84 17.45 -14.95 -2.38
N GLN A 85 18.00 -16.13 -2.07
CA GLN A 85 17.38 -17.42 -2.43
C GLN A 85 16.00 -17.62 -1.83
N LEU A 86 15.77 -17.05 -0.64
CA LEU A 86 14.51 -17.17 0.08
C LEU A 86 13.60 -15.94 -0.07
N SER A 87 14.05 -14.91 -0.80
CA SER A 87 13.33 -13.63 -0.97
C SER A 87 12.85 -13.00 0.35
N ILE A 88 13.75 -12.91 1.33
CA ILE A 88 13.47 -12.32 2.65
C ILE A 88 14.31 -11.07 2.92
N ASN A 89 13.71 -10.08 3.58
CA ASN A 89 14.33 -8.76 3.79
C ASN A 89 15.09 -8.65 5.13
N ALA A 90 14.90 -9.60 6.03
CA ALA A 90 15.59 -9.66 7.30
C ALA A 90 15.93 -11.10 7.68
N LEU A 91 17.12 -11.31 8.26
CA LEU A 91 17.61 -12.63 8.65
C LEU A 91 18.28 -12.57 10.03
N PRO A 92 17.74 -13.28 11.04
CA PRO A 92 18.36 -13.41 12.35
C PRO A 92 19.72 -14.11 12.28
N VAL A 93 20.64 -13.68 13.14
CA VAL A 93 21.95 -14.30 13.37
C VAL A 93 21.97 -14.84 14.79
N VAL A 94 22.36 -16.10 14.95
CA VAL A 94 22.45 -16.77 16.24
C VAL A 94 23.84 -17.37 16.48
N ASN A 95 24.23 -17.56 17.73
CA ASN A 95 25.43 -18.32 18.07
C ASN A 95 25.15 -19.85 18.07
N GLU A 96 26.14 -20.66 18.47
CA GLU A 96 25.98 -22.13 18.50
C GLU A 96 24.94 -22.62 19.52
N ASP A 97 24.67 -21.83 20.56
CA ASP A 97 23.67 -22.11 21.59
C ASP A 97 22.26 -21.62 21.21
N GLY A 98 22.10 -21.02 20.01
CA GLY A 98 20.82 -20.46 19.54
C GLY A 98 20.48 -19.08 20.11
N LEU A 99 21.40 -18.45 20.84
CA LEU A 99 21.25 -17.09 21.32
C LEU A 99 21.30 -16.11 20.15
N LEU A 100 20.32 -15.23 20.10
CA LEU A 100 20.20 -14.19 19.10
C LEU A 100 21.27 -13.12 19.30
N THR A 101 22.19 -12.99 18.35
CA THR A 101 23.32 -12.05 18.42
C THR A 101 23.14 -10.84 17.52
N ALA A 102 22.45 -10.99 16.37
CA ALA A 102 22.20 -9.89 15.45
C ALA A 102 20.98 -10.12 14.54
N LEU A 103 20.62 -9.09 13.78
CA LEU A 103 19.62 -9.14 12.71
C LEU A 103 20.19 -8.42 11.49
N ILE A 104 20.27 -9.13 10.36
CA ILE A 104 20.77 -8.57 9.09
C ILE A 104 19.58 -8.12 8.25
N PHE A 105 19.63 -6.91 7.72
CA PHE A 105 18.64 -6.38 6.79
C PHE A 105 19.20 -6.31 5.37
N ALA A 106 18.38 -6.60 4.37
CA ALA A 106 18.76 -6.47 2.95
C ALA A 106 19.19 -5.03 2.61
N ASN A 107 18.59 -4.05 3.28
CA ASN A 107 18.75 -2.62 3.00
C ASN A 107 20.10 -2.03 3.47
N GLU A 108 20.91 -2.74 4.27
CA GLU A 108 22.24 -2.22 4.66
C GLU A 108 23.32 -2.46 3.60
N LEU A 109 23.06 -3.34 2.63
CA LEU A 109 23.92 -3.63 1.49
C LEU A 109 23.03 -3.99 0.29
N GLU A 110 22.36 -3.00 -0.29
CA GLU A 110 21.46 -3.18 -1.44
C GLU A 110 22.20 -3.85 -2.61
N ILE A 111 21.96 -5.15 -2.77
CA ILE A 111 21.86 -5.74 -4.10
C ILE A 111 20.37 -5.64 -4.42
N VAL A 112 19.97 -4.55 -5.07
CA VAL A 112 18.63 -4.38 -5.62
C VAL A 112 18.47 -5.46 -6.70
N GLN A 113 17.86 -6.59 -6.34
CA GLN A 113 17.30 -7.46 -7.36
C GLN A 113 16.13 -6.69 -7.96
N GLU A 114 16.22 -6.35 -9.24
CA GLU A 114 15.16 -5.63 -9.94
C GLU A 114 13.85 -6.43 -9.81
N LYS A 115 12.94 -5.96 -8.95
CA LYS A 115 11.61 -6.54 -8.81
C LYS A 115 10.81 -6.13 -10.05
N LYS A 116 10.83 -6.95 -11.10
CA LYS A 116 10.17 -6.63 -12.38
C LYS A 116 8.81 -7.30 -12.47
N ILE A 117 7.75 -6.52 -12.24
CA ILE A 117 6.36 -6.93 -12.55
C ILE A 117 6.07 -6.60 -14.02
N CYS A 118 6.55 -5.45 -14.49
CA CYS A 118 6.46 -5.00 -15.89
C CYS A 118 5.04 -5.02 -16.48
N ILE A 119 4.05 -4.59 -15.72
CA ILE A 119 2.66 -4.46 -16.19
C ILE A 119 2.25 -2.99 -16.40
N PRO A 120 1.21 -2.71 -17.18
CA PRO A 120 0.73 -1.34 -17.38
C PRO A 120 0.20 -0.70 -16.10
N VAL A 121 0.24 0.64 -16.08
CA VAL A 121 -0.29 1.47 -14.99
C VAL A 121 -1.25 2.49 -15.56
N VAL A 122 -2.48 2.51 -15.06
CA VAL A 122 -3.51 3.49 -15.36
C VAL A 122 -3.59 4.50 -14.23
N ILE A 123 -3.48 5.79 -14.56
CA ILE A 123 -3.59 6.87 -13.57
C ILE A 123 -4.79 7.75 -13.88
N MET A 124 -5.69 7.90 -12.90
CA MET A 124 -6.86 8.76 -12.98
C MET A 124 -6.45 10.22 -12.71
N ALA A 125 -6.26 11.00 -13.78
CA ALA A 125 -5.73 12.37 -13.76
C ALA A 125 -6.75 13.44 -14.22
N GLY A 126 -8.05 13.10 -14.29
CA GLY A 126 -9.11 13.97 -14.80
C GLY A 126 -9.82 14.88 -13.79
N GLY A 127 -9.57 14.71 -12.48
CA GLY A 127 -10.31 15.40 -11.43
C GLY A 127 -10.08 16.93 -11.35
N LEU A 128 -11.12 17.67 -10.95
CA LEU A 128 -11.05 19.14 -10.79
C LEU A 128 -10.16 19.59 -9.62
N GLY A 129 -9.94 18.74 -8.62
CA GLY A 129 -9.12 19.07 -7.45
C GLY A 129 -9.68 20.24 -6.61
N ALA A 130 -11.00 20.41 -6.56
CA ALA A 130 -11.65 21.57 -5.93
C ALA A 130 -11.30 21.76 -4.44
N ARG A 131 -10.95 20.68 -3.74
CA ARG A 131 -10.54 20.70 -2.32
C ARG A 131 -9.19 21.39 -2.07
N LEU A 132 -8.33 21.49 -3.10
CA LEU A 132 -7.04 22.18 -3.04
C LEU A 132 -7.11 23.61 -3.59
N TYR A 133 -8.29 24.20 -3.66
CA TYR A 133 -8.41 25.60 -4.05
C TYR A 133 -7.71 26.51 -3.02
N PRO A 134 -6.91 27.52 -3.43
CA PRO A 134 -6.79 28.08 -4.78
C PRO A 134 -5.70 27.48 -5.68
N TYR A 135 -4.87 26.54 -5.23
CA TYR A 135 -3.75 26.00 -6.03
C TYR A 135 -4.21 25.40 -7.36
N THR A 136 -5.31 24.65 -7.32
CA THR A 136 -5.87 23.98 -8.51
C THR A 136 -6.53 24.93 -9.51
N LYS A 137 -6.69 26.21 -9.14
CA LYS A 137 -7.09 27.29 -10.08
C LYS A 137 -6.04 27.51 -11.15
N ILE A 138 -4.76 27.32 -10.82
CA ILE A 138 -3.63 27.56 -11.73
C ILE A 138 -3.15 26.24 -12.32
N LEU A 139 -2.76 25.29 -11.48
CA LEU A 139 -2.22 23.99 -11.92
C LEU A 139 -3.27 22.89 -11.87
N PRO A 140 -3.28 21.90 -12.79
CA PRO A 140 -4.04 20.68 -12.56
C PRO A 140 -3.47 19.91 -11.36
N LYS A 141 -4.31 19.19 -10.62
CA LYS A 141 -3.90 18.45 -9.41
C LYS A 141 -2.66 17.54 -9.64
N PRO A 142 -2.57 16.75 -10.72
CA PRO A 142 -1.38 15.96 -11.04
C PRO A 142 -0.05 16.75 -11.14
N LEU A 143 -0.10 18.06 -11.43
CA LEU A 143 1.10 18.90 -11.58
C LEU A 143 1.39 19.77 -10.36
N ILE A 144 0.75 19.50 -9.21
CA ILE A 144 1.09 20.21 -7.98
C ILE A 144 2.50 19.76 -7.54
N PRO A 145 3.42 20.70 -7.32
CA PRO A 145 4.80 20.39 -6.94
C PRO A 145 4.90 19.94 -5.48
N ILE A 146 5.66 18.87 -5.28
CA ILE A 146 6.06 18.31 -3.99
C ILE A 146 7.59 18.19 -3.99
N GLY A 147 8.27 19.16 -3.39
CA GLY A 147 9.70 19.37 -3.65
C GLY A 147 9.95 19.75 -5.11
N ASP A 148 10.92 19.11 -5.75
CA ASP A 148 11.36 19.43 -7.11
C ASP A 148 10.50 18.81 -8.22
N LEU A 149 9.73 17.76 -7.92
CA LEU A 149 8.90 17.05 -8.88
C LEU A 149 7.41 17.22 -8.59
N PRO A 150 6.53 17.24 -9.60
CA PRO A 150 5.11 17.12 -9.37
C PRO A 150 4.73 15.74 -8.83
N ILE A 151 3.64 15.69 -8.09
CA ILE A 151 3.09 14.46 -7.51
C ILE A 151 2.90 13.32 -8.51
N ILE A 152 2.46 13.61 -9.75
CA ILE A 152 2.31 12.57 -10.79
C ILE A 152 3.63 11.86 -11.11
N GLU A 153 4.75 12.59 -11.06
CA GLU A 153 6.06 12.03 -11.35
C GLU A 153 6.60 11.23 -10.16
N HIS A 154 6.32 11.66 -8.92
CA HIS A 154 6.57 10.84 -7.73
C HIS A 154 5.82 9.50 -7.78
N ILE A 155 4.57 9.50 -8.26
CA ILE A 155 3.78 8.27 -8.45
C ILE A 155 4.43 7.38 -9.51
N ILE A 156 4.74 7.94 -10.69
CA ILE A 156 5.37 7.22 -11.80
C ILE A 156 6.70 6.60 -11.38
N ASN A 157 7.57 7.37 -10.71
CA ASN A 157 8.89 6.92 -10.30
C ASN A 157 8.83 5.70 -9.34
N ARG A 158 7.79 5.62 -8.49
CA ARG A 158 7.57 4.42 -7.65
C ARG A 158 7.29 3.19 -8.51
N PHE A 159 6.46 3.31 -9.54
CA PHE A 159 6.16 2.21 -10.47
C PHE A 159 7.34 1.83 -11.35
N VAL A 160 8.13 2.80 -11.81
CA VAL A 160 9.38 2.57 -12.56
C VAL A 160 10.36 1.74 -11.73
N GLY A 161 10.44 1.98 -10.41
CA GLY A 161 11.23 1.16 -9.49
C GLY A 161 10.84 -0.34 -9.46
N TYR A 162 9.62 -0.69 -9.91
CA TYR A 162 9.14 -2.08 -10.08
C TYR A 162 9.13 -2.54 -11.56
N GLY A 163 9.82 -1.82 -12.43
CA GLY A 163 9.93 -2.09 -13.86
C GLY A 163 8.66 -1.80 -14.67
N CYS A 164 7.68 -1.10 -14.10
CA CYS A 164 6.47 -0.69 -14.81
C CYS A 164 6.75 0.64 -15.54
N ASN A 165 6.88 0.56 -16.86
CA ASN A 165 7.29 1.69 -17.70
C ASN A 165 6.20 2.12 -18.70
N ASP A 166 5.02 1.50 -18.69
CA ASP A 166 3.90 1.82 -19.59
C ASP A 166 2.74 2.46 -18.80
N PHE A 167 2.55 3.77 -18.97
CA PHE A 167 1.58 4.56 -18.21
C PHE A 167 0.45 5.08 -19.10
N HIS A 168 -0.78 4.94 -18.64
CA HIS A 168 -2.00 5.39 -19.31
C HIS A 168 -2.72 6.40 -18.43
N LEU A 169 -2.58 7.68 -18.75
CA LEU A 169 -3.16 8.78 -17.99
C LEU A 169 -4.53 9.16 -18.57
N ILE A 170 -5.58 8.92 -17.80
CA ILE A 170 -6.94 9.39 -18.14
C ILE A 170 -7.07 10.84 -17.71
N VAL A 171 -7.14 11.74 -18.69
CA VAL A 171 -7.10 13.19 -18.50
C VAL A 171 -8.36 13.86 -19.03
N ASN A 172 -8.87 14.83 -18.27
CA ASN A 172 -10.01 15.67 -18.65
C ASN A 172 -9.61 17.15 -18.52
N HIS A 173 -9.83 17.75 -17.35
CA HIS A 173 -9.61 19.16 -17.09
C HIS A 173 -8.12 19.53 -17.19
N LYS A 174 -7.80 20.63 -17.89
CA LYS A 174 -6.41 21.12 -18.11
C LYS A 174 -5.45 20.08 -18.71
N LYS A 175 -5.96 19.09 -19.46
CA LYS A 175 -5.19 18.03 -20.12
C LYS A 175 -3.97 18.52 -20.91
N ASN A 176 -4.07 19.68 -21.56
CA ASN A 176 -2.96 20.24 -22.34
C ASN A 176 -1.74 20.57 -21.49
N MET A 177 -1.91 21.07 -20.25
CA MET A 177 -0.77 21.35 -19.36
C MET A 177 -0.04 20.06 -18.97
N ILE A 178 -0.80 18.99 -18.67
CA ILE A 178 -0.25 17.68 -18.33
C ILE A 178 0.53 17.13 -19.53
N LYS A 179 -0.04 17.20 -20.74
CA LYS A 179 0.63 16.75 -21.97
C LYS A 179 1.91 17.52 -22.26
N SER A 180 1.87 18.85 -22.14
CA SER A 180 3.05 19.70 -22.35
C SER A 180 4.17 19.34 -21.41
N TYR A 181 3.87 19.17 -20.11
CA TYR A 181 4.86 18.80 -19.10
C TYR A 181 5.62 17.51 -19.47
N PHE A 182 4.91 16.45 -19.86
CA PHE A 182 5.56 15.18 -20.24
C PHE A 182 6.19 15.19 -21.64
N SER A 183 5.87 16.17 -22.50
CA SER A 183 6.46 16.29 -23.83
C SER A 183 7.81 17.01 -23.86
N GLU A 184 8.14 17.76 -22.81
CA GLU A 184 9.35 18.58 -22.74
C GLU A 184 10.59 17.80 -22.30
N THR A 185 10.40 16.61 -21.70
CA THR A 185 11.48 15.82 -21.10
C THR A 185 11.48 14.41 -21.70
N GLU A 186 12.67 13.88 -22.04
CA GLU A 186 12.84 12.46 -22.33
C GLU A 186 12.79 11.68 -21.01
N HIS A 187 11.86 10.72 -20.94
CA HIS A 187 11.69 9.85 -19.78
C HIS A 187 12.05 8.41 -20.15
N GLU A 188 12.50 7.61 -19.17
CA GLU A 188 12.74 6.17 -19.35
C GLU A 188 11.43 5.35 -19.46
N TYR A 189 10.29 6.00 -19.30
CA TYR A 189 8.96 5.43 -19.35
C TYR A 189 8.09 6.08 -20.43
N HIS A 190 7.04 5.36 -20.86
CA HIS A 190 6.08 5.80 -21.86
C HIS A 190 4.78 6.28 -21.21
N VAL A 191 4.30 7.45 -21.64
CA VAL A 191 3.04 8.03 -21.17
C VAL A 191 2.07 8.16 -22.34
N HIS A 192 0.96 7.43 -22.25
CA HIS A 192 -0.18 7.51 -23.14
C HIS A 192 -1.26 8.37 -22.50
N PHE A 193 -1.81 9.32 -23.27
CA PHE A 193 -2.88 10.18 -22.79
C PHE A 193 -4.23 9.78 -23.37
N ILE A 194 -5.19 9.51 -22.48
CA ILE A 194 -6.55 9.15 -22.82
C ILE A 194 -7.44 10.35 -22.48
N ASN A 195 -8.01 10.96 -23.52
CA ASN A 195 -8.88 12.12 -23.33
C ASN A 195 -10.28 11.64 -22.91
N GLU A 196 -10.62 11.87 -21.65
CA GLU A 196 -12.00 11.81 -21.20
C GLU A 196 -12.64 13.17 -21.52
N GLU A 197 -13.64 13.21 -22.42
CA GLU A 197 -14.26 14.48 -22.83
C GLU A 197 -15.29 14.99 -21.81
N GLN A 198 -15.98 14.09 -21.10
CA GLN A 198 -16.88 14.40 -20.00
C GLN A 198 -16.50 13.57 -18.77
N PRO A 199 -16.56 14.13 -17.56
CA PRO A 199 -16.17 13.39 -16.36
C PRO A 199 -17.09 12.19 -16.13
N LEU A 200 -16.56 10.97 -16.24
CA LEU A 200 -17.31 9.71 -16.07
C LEU A 200 -17.12 9.10 -14.67
N GLY A 201 -16.72 9.90 -13.69
CA GLY A 201 -16.42 9.44 -12.34
C GLY A 201 -15.03 8.80 -12.22
N THR A 202 -14.81 8.04 -11.15
CA THR A 202 -13.49 7.44 -10.86
C THR A 202 -13.28 6.08 -11.53
N GLY A 203 -14.31 5.51 -12.15
CA GLY A 203 -14.23 4.23 -12.88
C GLY A 203 -14.65 4.32 -14.34
N GLY A 204 -15.58 5.21 -14.70
CA GLY A 204 -16.16 5.25 -16.06
C GLY A 204 -15.15 5.52 -17.17
N GLY A 205 -14.13 6.36 -16.92
CA GLY A 205 -13.05 6.64 -17.87
C GLY A 205 -12.29 5.39 -18.32
N LEU A 206 -12.28 4.32 -17.52
CA LEU A 206 -11.63 3.05 -17.89
C LEU A 206 -12.23 2.44 -19.16
N SER A 207 -13.50 2.67 -19.47
CA SER A 207 -14.13 2.20 -20.72
C SER A 207 -13.37 2.65 -21.99
N LEU A 208 -12.62 3.75 -21.92
CA LEU A 208 -11.79 4.25 -23.02
C LEU A 208 -10.54 3.40 -23.29
N LEU A 209 -10.22 2.45 -22.39
CA LEU A 209 -9.09 1.54 -22.45
C LEU A 209 -9.48 0.12 -22.89
N LYS A 210 -10.71 -0.09 -23.36
CA LYS A 210 -11.12 -1.38 -23.92
C LYS A 210 -10.19 -1.87 -25.03
N GLY A 211 -9.83 -3.14 -24.97
CA GLY A 211 -8.91 -3.81 -25.88
C GLY A 211 -7.44 -3.38 -25.74
N LYS A 212 -7.07 -2.57 -24.74
CA LYS A 212 -5.69 -2.12 -24.54
C LYS A 212 -4.83 -3.08 -23.73
N PHE A 213 -5.44 -3.85 -22.83
CA PHE A 213 -4.72 -4.70 -21.88
C PHE A 213 -5.11 -6.16 -22.05
N ASN A 214 -4.11 -7.04 -22.09
CA ASN A 214 -4.29 -8.50 -22.07
C ASN A 214 -3.84 -9.13 -20.74
N GLU A 215 -3.31 -8.30 -19.84
CA GLU A 215 -2.79 -8.66 -18.53
C GLU A 215 -3.28 -7.64 -17.48
N PRO A 216 -3.23 -7.95 -16.18
CA PRO A 216 -3.65 -7.01 -15.16
C PRO A 216 -2.84 -5.72 -15.23
N PHE A 217 -3.45 -4.65 -14.76
CA PHE A 217 -2.82 -3.35 -14.69
C PHE A 217 -3.07 -2.73 -13.33
N PHE A 218 -2.12 -1.91 -12.86
CA PHE A 218 -2.36 -1.08 -11.69
C PHE A 218 -3.28 0.07 -12.05
N LEU A 219 -4.25 0.36 -11.21
CA LEU A 219 -5.07 1.56 -11.28
C LEU A 219 -4.75 2.43 -10.05
N SER A 220 -4.41 3.69 -10.26
CA SER A 220 -4.09 4.61 -9.18
C SER A 220 -4.73 5.98 -9.39
N ASN A 221 -5.15 6.63 -8.31
CA ASN A 221 -5.48 8.05 -8.35
C ASN A 221 -4.20 8.90 -8.50
N CYS A 222 -4.32 10.08 -9.09
CA CYS A 222 -3.18 11.00 -9.30
C CYS A 222 -2.75 11.79 -8.06
N ASP A 223 -3.34 11.53 -6.90
CA ASP A 223 -3.17 12.32 -5.68
C ASP A 223 -2.69 11.55 -4.46
N ILE A 224 -2.28 10.30 -4.66
CA ILE A 224 -1.84 9.40 -3.59
C ILE A 224 -0.43 8.90 -3.86
N LEU A 225 0.36 8.75 -2.79
CA LEU A 225 1.62 8.00 -2.82
C LEU A 225 1.49 6.80 -1.90
N ILE A 226 1.78 5.63 -2.46
CA ILE A 226 1.72 4.36 -1.74
C ILE A 226 3.13 3.77 -1.66
N ASP A 227 3.66 3.71 -0.45
CA ASP A 227 4.93 3.08 -0.14
C ASP A 227 4.73 1.62 0.26
N ALA A 228 4.55 0.76 -0.73
CA ALA A 228 4.29 -0.66 -0.55
C ALA A 228 5.11 -1.51 -1.52
N ASP A 229 5.19 -2.81 -1.23
CA ASP A 229 5.80 -3.79 -2.13
C ASP A 229 4.84 -4.18 -3.25
N TYR A 230 4.96 -3.53 -4.41
CA TYR A 230 4.02 -3.74 -5.52
C TYR A 230 4.08 -5.16 -6.07
N GLU A 231 5.24 -5.82 -5.96
CA GLU A 231 5.40 -7.23 -6.36
C GLU A 231 4.55 -8.14 -5.47
N SER A 232 4.53 -7.87 -4.17
CA SER A 232 3.69 -8.58 -3.20
C SER A 232 2.20 -8.35 -3.46
N ILE A 233 1.80 -7.15 -3.89
CA ILE A 233 0.42 -6.86 -4.30
C ILE A 233 0.04 -7.71 -5.53
N TYR A 234 0.91 -7.72 -6.54
CA TYR A 234 0.72 -8.50 -7.76
C TYR A 234 0.63 -10.00 -7.50
N ARG A 235 1.56 -10.53 -6.70
CA ARG A 235 1.58 -11.95 -6.34
C ARG A 235 0.31 -12.36 -5.61
N LEU A 236 -0.13 -11.58 -4.62
CA LEU A 236 -1.37 -11.86 -3.89
C LEU A 236 -2.58 -11.87 -4.82
N HIS A 237 -2.68 -10.89 -5.72
CA HIS A 237 -3.77 -10.81 -6.69
C HIS A 237 -3.86 -12.07 -7.57
N LYS A 238 -2.71 -12.56 -8.07
CA LYS A 238 -2.64 -13.79 -8.86
C LYS A 238 -2.90 -15.05 -8.06
N GLU A 239 -2.31 -15.18 -6.87
CA GLU A 239 -2.48 -16.35 -6.00
C GLU A 239 -3.95 -16.53 -5.57
N GLN A 240 -4.63 -15.43 -5.26
CA GLN A 240 -6.04 -15.43 -4.84
C GLN A 240 -7.04 -15.41 -6.00
N ARG A 241 -6.55 -15.27 -7.25
CA ARG A 241 -7.38 -15.14 -8.45
C ARG A 241 -8.42 -14.02 -8.28
N ASN A 242 -7.97 -12.88 -7.78
CA ASN A 242 -8.84 -11.73 -7.57
C ASN A 242 -9.14 -11.06 -8.91
N ILE A 243 -10.40 -10.68 -9.16
CA ILE A 243 -10.75 -9.81 -10.30
C ILE A 243 -10.26 -8.38 -10.05
N ILE A 244 -10.32 -7.93 -8.79
CA ILE A 244 -9.83 -6.65 -8.30
C ILE A 244 -9.15 -6.91 -6.96
N THR A 245 -7.95 -6.36 -6.77
CA THR A 245 -7.31 -6.25 -5.45
C THR A 245 -7.20 -4.79 -5.06
N MET A 246 -7.91 -4.40 -3.99
CA MET A 246 -7.88 -3.05 -3.46
C MET A 246 -6.75 -2.91 -2.45
N VAL A 247 -5.91 -1.89 -2.59
CA VAL A 247 -4.92 -1.54 -1.58
C VAL A 247 -5.62 -0.70 -0.50
N SER A 248 -5.53 -1.15 0.76
CA SER A 248 -6.25 -0.50 1.87
C SER A 248 -5.32 -0.17 3.02
N ALA A 249 -5.41 1.06 3.52
CA ALA A 249 -4.59 1.51 4.64
C ALA A 249 -5.30 1.24 5.97
N PHE A 250 -4.56 0.72 6.94
CA PHE A 250 -5.08 0.46 8.27
C PHE A 250 -5.15 1.76 9.09
N LYS A 251 -6.35 2.31 9.30
CA LYS A 251 -6.57 3.55 10.05
C LYS A 251 -6.96 3.26 11.49
N HIS A 252 -6.33 3.97 12.42
CA HIS A 252 -6.67 3.95 13.84
C HIS A 252 -7.18 5.32 14.29
N VAL A 253 -8.43 5.38 14.73
CA VAL A 253 -9.02 6.61 15.26
C VAL A 253 -9.30 6.42 16.74
N VAL A 254 -8.69 7.28 17.55
CA VAL A 254 -8.99 7.38 18.99
C VAL A 254 -9.93 8.56 19.17
N ILE A 255 -11.12 8.30 19.70
CA ILE A 255 -12.03 9.39 20.08
C ILE A 255 -11.53 9.91 21.42
N PRO A 256 -11.21 11.21 21.59
CA PRO A 256 -10.60 11.72 22.82
C PRO A 256 -11.61 11.91 23.98
N TYR A 257 -12.81 11.33 23.85
CA TYR A 257 -13.95 11.48 24.76
C TYR A 257 -14.62 10.13 25.06
N GLY A 258 -15.46 10.10 26.08
CA GLY A 258 -16.39 9.00 26.32
C GLY A 258 -17.47 8.91 25.25
N VAL A 259 -17.59 7.75 24.59
CA VAL A 259 -18.65 7.45 23.64
C VAL A 259 -19.75 6.68 24.34
N VAL A 260 -20.99 7.13 24.17
CA VAL A 260 -22.19 6.53 24.76
C VAL A 260 -23.04 5.93 23.64
N GLU A 261 -23.32 4.64 23.74
CA GLU A 261 -24.30 3.96 22.89
C GLU A 261 -25.67 3.96 23.57
N LEU A 262 -26.71 4.35 22.84
CA LEU A 262 -28.09 4.29 23.29
C LEU A 262 -28.76 2.99 22.81
N ASP A 263 -29.63 2.43 23.63
CA ASP A 263 -30.56 1.39 23.18
C ASP A 263 -31.77 2.00 22.43
N SER A 264 -32.63 1.13 21.90
CA SER A 264 -33.85 1.54 21.18
C SER A 264 -34.86 2.32 22.05
N ASN A 265 -34.67 2.34 23.37
CA ASN A 265 -35.53 3.05 24.33
C ASN A 265 -34.87 4.34 24.86
N GLY A 266 -33.74 4.76 24.29
CA GLY A 266 -33.01 5.95 24.70
C GLY A 266 -32.28 5.83 26.04
N LYS A 267 -32.07 4.61 26.55
CA LYS A 267 -31.25 4.36 27.74
C LYS A 267 -29.81 4.09 27.34
N ILE A 268 -28.87 4.37 28.24
CA ILE A 268 -27.45 4.05 28.04
C ILE A 268 -27.31 2.53 27.96
N LYS A 269 -26.85 2.03 26.81
CA LYS A 269 -26.54 0.63 26.55
C LYS A 269 -25.09 0.32 26.91
N ALA A 270 -24.16 1.16 26.49
CA ALA A 270 -22.74 1.02 26.76
C ALA A 270 -22.06 2.40 26.81
N MET A 271 -20.96 2.48 27.55
CA MET A 271 -20.10 3.65 27.59
C MET A 271 -18.65 3.19 27.50
N SER A 272 -17.89 3.78 26.59
CA SER A 272 -16.47 3.51 26.41
C SER A 272 -15.71 4.81 26.52
N GLU A 273 -14.75 4.89 27.44
CA GLU A 273 -13.88 6.05 27.56
C GLU A 273 -12.73 5.94 26.57
N LYS A 274 -12.53 7.00 25.78
CA LYS A 274 -11.50 7.07 24.74
C LYS A 274 -11.41 5.83 23.85
N PRO A 275 -12.54 5.39 23.24
CA PRO A 275 -12.55 4.18 22.45
C PRO A 275 -11.67 4.33 21.22
N GLN A 276 -11.13 3.19 20.79
CA GLN A 276 -10.32 3.09 19.60
C GLN A 276 -11.10 2.32 18.54
N TYR A 277 -11.20 2.90 17.35
CA TYR A 277 -11.81 2.26 16.19
C TYR A 277 -10.74 2.02 15.14
N SER A 278 -10.79 0.83 14.58
CA SER A 278 -9.84 0.36 13.59
C SER A 278 -10.57 -0.03 12.32
N PHE A 279 -10.16 0.49 11.18
CA PHE A 279 -10.81 0.23 9.89
C PHE A 279 -9.81 0.26 8.73
N LEU A 280 -10.18 -0.37 7.63
CA LEU A 280 -9.43 -0.35 6.38
C LEU A 280 -9.99 0.75 5.48
N ALA A 281 -9.19 1.79 5.26
CA ALA A 281 -9.51 2.88 4.34
C ALA A 281 -9.08 2.52 2.92
N ASN A 282 -9.95 2.78 1.94
CA ASN A 282 -9.59 2.65 0.53
C ASN A 282 -8.56 3.72 0.17
N THR A 283 -7.39 3.30 -0.31
CA THR A 283 -6.30 4.21 -0.66
C THR A 283 -6.48 4.86 -2.02
N GLY A 284 -7.31 4.28 -2.91
CA GLY A 284 -7.39 4.71 -4.31
C GLY A 284 -6.37 4.04 -5.24
N MET A 285 -5.64 3.02 -4.76
CA MET A 285 -4.80 2.15 -5.58
C MET A 285 -5.39 0.73 -5.65
N TYR A 286 -5.38 0.16 -6.85
CA TYR A 286 -5.93 -1.15 -7.14
C TYR A 286 -5.05 -1.90 -8.13
N LEU A 287 -5.17 -3.23 -8.13
CA LEU A 287 -4.71 -4.09 -9.22
C LEU A 287 -5.93 -4.77 -9.85
N VAL A 288 -6.06 -4.66 -11.16
CA VAL A 288 -7.33 -4.87 -11.88
C VAL A 288 -7.12 -5.79 -13.07
N GLU A 289 -7.95 -6.82 -13.22
CA GLU A 289 -7.95 -7.69 -14.40
C GLU A 289 -8.61 -6.99 -15.60
N PRO A 290 -8.14 -7.21 -16.85
CA PRO A 290 -8.67 -6.55 -18.06
C PRO A 290 -10.17 -6.66 -18.25
N ARG A 291 -10.75 -7.80 -17.86
CA ARG A 291 -12.19 -8.07 -17.94
C ARG A 291 -13.03 -6.98 -17.28
N VAL A 292 -12.52 -6.34 -16.22
CA VAL A 292 -13.20 -5.22 -15.56
C VAL A 292 -13.43 -4.06 -16.52
N VAL A 293 -12.44 -3.75 -17.37
CA VAL A 293 -12.52 -2.66 -18.34
C VAL A 293 -13.50 -3.00 -19.47
N GLU A 294 -13.45 -4.25 -19.94
CA GLU A 294 -14.31 -4.73 -21.03
C GLU A 294 -15.80 -4.68 -20.69
N GLU A 295 -16.15 -4.90 -19.42
CA GLU A 295 -17.55 -4.96 -18.95
C GLU A 295 -18.14 -3.60 -18.55
N ILE A 296 -17.36 -2.51 -18.55
CA ILE A 296 -17.88 -1.16 -18.28
C ILE A 296 -18.63 -0.66 -19.52
N GLU A 297 -19.84 -0.12 -19.34
CA GLU A 297 -20.60 0.46 -20.46
C GLU A 297 -19.95 1.74 -20.98
N ASP A 298 -19.91 1.92 -22.30
CA ASP A 298 -19.28 3.09 -22.92
C ASP A 298 -20.00 4.38 -22.51
N GLY A 299 -19.25 5.35 -21.99
CA GLY A 299 -19.80 6.63 -21.53
C GLY A 299 -20.59 6.56 -20.21
N GLN A 300 -20.56 5.42 -19.50
CA GLN A 300 -21.20 5.30 -18.20
C GLN A 300 -20.42 6.09 -17.14
N ALA A 301 -21.09 7.06 -16.50
CA ALA A 301 -20.55 7.72 -15.32
C ALA A 301 -20.70 6.80 -14.10
N ILE A 302 -19.58 6.29 -13.58
CA ILE A 302 -19.56 5.33 -12.46
C ILE A 302 -18.31 5.49 -11.60
N GLY A 303 -18.47 5.33 -10.28
CA GLY A 303 -17.34 5.28 -9.35
C GLY A 303 -16.67 3.90 -9.36
N PHE A 304 -15.35 3.86 -9.17
CA PHE A 304 -14.64 2.57 -9.11
C PHE A 304 -15.11 1.71 -7.92
N THR A 305 -15.57 2.33 -6.82
CA THR A 305 -16.20 1.62 -5.69
C THR A 305 -17.50 0.92 -6.08
N ASP A 306 -18.30 1.51 -6.97
CA ASP A 306 -19.54 0.90 -7.46
C ASP A 306 -19.23 -0.29 -8.39
N ILE A 307 -18.15 -0.20 -9.17
CA ILE A 307 -17.63 -1.32 -9.98
C ILE A 307 -17.21 -2.47 -9.04
N ILE A 308 -16.47 -2.17 -7.98
CA ILE A 308 -16.09 -3.15 -6.96
C ILE A 308 -17.32 -3.84 -6.36
N ASP A 309 -18.33 -3.05 -5.96
CA ASP A 309 -19.57 -3.58 -5.39
C ASP A 309 -20.33 -4.47 -6.37
N ARG A 310 -20.31 -4.14 -7.68
CA ARG A 310 -20.90 -4.98 -8.75
C ARG A 310 -20.26 -6.37 -8.77
N TYR A 311 -18.93 -6.45 -8.77
CA TYR A 311 -18.21 -7.73 -8.76
C TYR A 311 -18.42 -8.51 -7.45
N ARG A 312 -18.39 -7.82 -6.30
CA ARG A 312 -18.67 -8.46 -5.01
C ARG A 312 -20.07 -9.07 -4.97
N ASN A 313 -21.08 -8.33 -5.45
CA ASN A 313 -22.46 -8.82 -5.49
C ASN A 313 -22.67 -9.96 -6.51
N ALA A 314 -21.83 -10.04 -7.54
CA ALA A 314 -21.79 -11.15 -8.49
C ALA A 314 -21.06 -12.40 -7.97
N GLY A 315 -20.48 -12.35 -6.77
CA GLY A 315 -19.74 -13.46 -6.17
C GLY A 315 -18.31 -13.64 -6.70
N GLU A 316 -17.78 -12.63 -7.39
CA GLU A 316 -16.41 -12.63 -7.91
C GLU A 316 -15.40 -12.28 -6.81
N ASN A 317 -14.16 -12.75 -6.97
CA ASN A 317 -13.13 -12.56 -5.95
C ASN A 317 -12.62 -11.11 -5.93
N VAL A 318 -13.13 -10.29 -5.02
CA VAL A 318 -12.58 -8.96 -4.71
C VAL A 318 -11.71 -9.07 -3.47
N GLY A 319 -10.40 -8.95 -3.64
CA GLY A 319 -9.42 -9.05 -2.57
C GLY A 319 -8.97 -7.71 -2.01
N ILE A 320 -8.31 -7.75 -0.85
CA ILE A 320 -7.69 -6.58 -0.21
C ILE A 320 -6.22 -6.87 0.05
N TYR A 321 -5.37 -5.88 -0.23
CA TYR A 321 -4.00 -5.84 0.23
C TYR A 321 -3.86 -4.74 1.31
N PRO A 322 -3.80 -5.11 2.60
CA PRO A 322 -3.69 -4.13 3.67
C PRO A 322 -2.25 -3.58 3.74
N ILE A 323 -2.14 -2.28 3.96
CA ILE A 323 -0.88 -1.56 4.20
C ILE A 323 -0.99 -0.75 5.48
N ASN A 324 0.18 -0.33 5.98
CA ASN A 324 0.22 0.60 7.09
C ASN A 324 -0.30 1.99 6.70
N GLU A 325 -0.91 2.72 7.63
CA GLU A 325 -1.32 4.11 7.44
C GLU A 325 -0.17 5.00 6.97
N LYS A 326 1.03 4.85 7.54
CA LYS A 326 2.20 5.68 7.17
C LYS A 326 2.68 5.44 5.74
N CYS A 327 2.32 4.30 5.15
CA CYS A 327 2.62 3.95 3.77
C CYS A 327 1.65 4.60 2.78
N TRP A 328 0.66 5.36 3.24
CA TRP A 328 -0.30 6.05 2.40
C TRP A 328 -0.28 7.55 2.69
N LEU A 329 0.17 8.32 1.70
CA LEU A 329 0.06 9.77 1.70
C LEU A 329 -0.99 10.16 0.66
N ASP A 330 -1.96 10.97 1.06
CA ASP A 330 -2.98 11.55 0.17
C ASP A 330 -2.79 13.07 0.20
N MET A 331 -2.85 13.75 -0.95
CA MET A 331 -2.91 15.22 -1.01
C MET A 331 -4.34 15.69 -1.28
N GLY A 332 -5.32 15.03 -0.70
CA GLY A 332 -6.75 15.32 -0.83
C GLY A 332 -7.12 16.71 -0.32
N GLN A 333 -6.47 17.11 0.77
CA GLN A 333 -6.65 18.36 1.50
C GLN A 333 -5.34 19.12 1.69
N LEU A 334 -5.43 20.40 2.06
CA LEU A 334 -4.25 21.25 2.26
C LEU A 334 -3.35 20.77 3.41
N GLU A 335 -3.94 20.29 4.50
CA GLU A 335 -3.19 19.75 5.66
C GLU A 335 -2.36 18.52 5.26
N GLU A 336 -2.98 17.60 4.52
CA GLU A 336 -2.33 16.37 4.07
C GLU A 336 -1.26 16.65 2.99
N LEU A 337 -1.47 17.67 2.15
CA LEU A 337 -0.45 18.15 1.20
C LEU A 337 0.82 18.62 1.93
N GLU A 338 0.67 19.34 3.05
CA GLU A 338 1.81 19.80 3.84
C GLU A 338 2.50 18.64 4.59
N GLU A 339 1.76 17.63 5.02
CA GLU A 339 2.33 16.40 5.57
C GLU A 339 3.12 15.63 4.50
N MET A 340 2.58 15.51 3.29
CA MET A 340 3.23 14.86 2.17
C MET A 340 4.54 15.57 1.77
N ARG A 341 4.56 16.91 1.76
CA ARG A 341 5.79 17.69 1.53
C ARG A 341 6.86 17.38 2.57
N LYS A 342 6.51 17.44 3.85
CA LYS A 342 7.44 17.12 4.95
C LYS A 342 7.98 15.69 4.87
N ALA A 343 7.15 14.74 4.43
CA ALA A 343 7.54 13.34 4.30
C ALA A 343 8.55 13.11 3.16
N LEU A 344 8.58 13.98 2.15
CA LEU A 344 9.42 13.86 0.95
C LEU A 344 10.62 14.83 0.94
N GLU A 345 10.63 15.87 1.77
CA GLU A 345 11.71 16.84 1.91
C GLU A 345 12.81 16.41 2.91
N VAL A 346 13.13 15.11 3.00
CA VAL A 346 14.20 14.58 3.90
C VAL A 346 15.54 14.46 3.19
#